data_AF-A0A7X9JDA2-F1
#
_entry.id   AF-A0A7X9JDA2-F1
#
_cell.length_a   1.000
_cell.length_b   1.000
_cell.length_c   1.000
_cell.angle_alpha   90.00
_cell.angle_beta   90.00
_cell.angle_gamma   90.00
#
_symmetry.space_group_name_H-M   'P 1'
#
loop_
_entity.id
_entity.type
_entity.pdbx_description
1 polymer ?
#
loop_
_entity_poly.entity_id
_entity_poly.type
_entity_poly.pdbx_seq_one_letter_code
_entity_poly.pdbx_strand_id
1 'polypeptide(L)'
;MAKKKERDFSICEIFLEWFAENKHRFNQKCRIRYYKNREYNRVEIDFENVAKEIQCWVSENVTLEIAAVYEKELIDFIKDLECPVRRGKNRKYYCCFCEPPKYYKTPKELVIELTFENFMEWANETFNTDHVLKLEYYCGSWCEGKILSKK
;
A
#
# COMPACT_ATOMS: atom_id res chain seq x y z
N MET A 1 3.28 -27.13 18.31
CA MET A 1 3.82 -25.90 17.70
C MET A 1 3.76 -26.04 16.18
N ALA A 2 2.83 -25.34 15.52
CA ALA A 2 2.78 -25.34 14.07
C ALA A 2 4.03 -24.61 13.55
N LYS A 3 4.84 -25.26 12.70
CA LYS A 3 5.95 -24.60 11.99
C LYS A 3 5.35 -23.42 11.22
N LYS A 4 5.85 -22.20 11.47
CA LYS A 4 5.52 -21.01 10.68
C LYS A 4 5.88 -21.39 9.24
N LYS A 5 4.87 -21.53 8.36
CA LYS A 5 5.10 -21.79 6.93
C LYS A 5 5.96 -20.62 6.45
N GLU A 6 7.19 -20.91 6.08
CA GLU A 6 8.05 -19.93 5.42
C GLU A 6 7.26 -19.44 4.20
N ARG A 7 7.03 -18.14 4.12
CA ARG A 7 6.34 -17.58 2.97
C ARG A 7 7.33 -17.62 1.82
N ASP A 8 6.98 -18.31 0.74
CA ASP A 8 7.80 -18.38 -0.49
C ASP A 8 7.97 -17.00 -1.19
N PHE A 9 7.46 -15.93 -0.59
CA PHE A 9 7.35 -14.58 -1.15
C PHE A 9 7.22 -13.55 -0.01
N SER A 10 7.98 -12.45 -0.09
CA SER A 10 7.84 -11.27 0.75
C SER A 10 7.39 -10.08 -0.11
N ILE A 11 6.18 -9.57 0.13
CA ILE A 11 5.69 -8.39 -0.59
C ILE A 11 6.50 -7.14 -0.25
N CYS A 12 6.99 -7.04 0.98
CA CYS A 12 7.83 -5.91 1.40
C CYS A 12 9.16 -5.90 0.63
N GLU A 13 9.83 -7.04 0.49
CA GLU A 13 11.08 -7.12 -0.27
C GLU A 13 10.86 -6.81 -1.76
N ILE A 14 9.78 -7.32 -2.35
CA ILE A 14 9.44 -7.00 -3.74
C ILE A 14 9.09 -5.51 -3.91
N PHE A 15 8.41 -4.91 -2.94
CA PHE A 15 8.13 -3.47 -2.96
C PHE A 15 9.43 -2.66 -2.88
N LEU A 16 10.39 -3.03 -2.03
CA LEU A 16 11.67 -2.34 -1.94
C LEU A 16 12.44 -2.38 -3.26
N GLU A 17 12.50 -3.54 -3.91
CA GLU A 17 13.12 -3.71 -5.23
C GLU A 17 12.42 -2.86 -6.29
N TRP A 18 11.10 -3.01 -6.39
CA TRP A 18 10.29 -2.28 -7.36
C TRP A 18 10.38 -0.77 -7.13
N PHE A 19 10.31 -0.29 -5.90
CA PHE A 19 10.39 1.13 -5.57
C PHE A 19 11.77 1.71 -5.93
N ALA A 20 12.86 0.98 -5.71
CA ALA A 20 14.20 1.44 -6.08
C ALA A 20 14.31 1.73 -7.60
N GLU A 21 13.67 0.90 -8.42
CA GLU A 21 13.61 1.03 -9.87
C GLU A 21 12.61 2.11 -10.32
N ASN A 22 11.49 2.29 -9.59
CA ASN A 22 10.34 3.06 -10.04
C ASN A 22 10.15 4.41 -9.31
N LYS A 23 10.95 4.74 -8.29
CA LYS A 23 10.82 6.00 -7.52
C LYS A 23 10.77 7.27 -8.38
N HIS A 24 11.41 7.24 -9.55
CA HIS A 24 11.49 8.36 -10.48
C HIS A 24 10.15 8.65 -11.20
N ARG A 25 9.21 7.72 -11.14
CA ARG A 25 7.86 7.83 -11.74
C ARG A 25 6.86 8.50 -10.80
N PHE A 26 7.23 8.75 -9.54
CA PHE A 26 6.39 9.48 -8.61
C PHE A 26 6.51 10.99 -8.84
N ASN A 27 5.37 11.68 -8.91
CA ASN A 27 5.28 13.14 -9.07
C ASN A 27 5.79 13.88 -7.83
N GLN A 28 5.63 13.27 -6.66
CA GLN A 28 6.14 13.79 -5.40
C GLN A 28 7.37 13.01 -4.97
N LYS A 29 8.29 13.71 -4.30
CA LYS A 29 9.45 13.05 -3.72
C LYS A 29 9.01 12.18 -2.55
N CYS A 30 9.39 10.91 -2.60
CA CYS A 30 9.00 9.92 -1.60
C CYS A 30 10.22 9.40 -0.85
N ARG A 31 10.04 9.05 0.42
CA ARG A 31 11.01 8.32 1.24
C ARG A 31 10.35 7.05 1.75
N ILE A 32 11.16 6.01 1.95
CA ILE A 32 10.68 4.75 2.50
C ILE A 32 11.44 4.40 3.76
N ARG A 33 10.76 3.76 4.71
CA ARG A 33 11.33 3.21 5.94
C ARG A 33 10.95 1.74 6.05
N TYR A 34 11.94 0.86 6.21
CA TYR A 34 11.71 -0.58 6.31
C TYR A 34 11.83 -1.05 7.76
N TYR A 35 10.81 -1.77 8.22
CA TYR A 35 10.70 -2.33 9.56
C TYR A 35 10.60 -3.85 9.47
N LYS A 36 11.65 -4.52 9.94
CA LYS A 36 11.69 -5.98 10.08
C LYS A 36 11.42 -6.35 11.53
N ASN A 37 10.28 -7.00 11.81
CA ASN A 37 9.94 -7.48 13.16
C ASN A 37 9.75 -9.02 13.15
N ARG A 38 9.59 -9.64 14.33
CA ARG A 38 9.44 -11.12 14.46
C ARG A 38 8.11 -11.66 13.93
N GLU A 39 7.09 -10.83 13.87
CA GLU A 39 5.72 -11.16 13.51
C GLU A 39 5.45 -10.94 12.02
N TYR A 40 5.79 -9.76 11.48
CA TYR A 40 5.62 -9.31 10.10
C TYR A 40 6.65 -8.23 9.69
N ASN A 41 6.92 -8.11 8.40
CA ASN A 41 7.65 -6.95 7.86
C ASN A 41 6.67 -5.84 7.48
N ARG A 42 7.15 -4.59 7.51
CA ARG A 42 6.41 -3.40 7.06
C ARG A 42 7.33 -2.45 6.33
N VAL A 43 6.87 -1.87 5.22
CA VAL A 43 7.53 -0.73 4.57
C VAL A 43 6.61 0.47 4.71
N GLU A 44 7.04 1.53 5.38
CA GLU A 44 6.34 2.83 5.38
C GLU A 44 6.85 3.69 4.21
N ILE A 45 5.95 4.47 3.63
CA ILE A 45 6.23 5.41 2.53
C ILE A 45 5.73 6.79 2.97
N ASP A 46 6.66 7.74 3.02
CA ASP A 46 6.41 9.13 3.36
C ASP A 46 6.57 10.00 2.11
N PHE A 47 5.57 10.81 1.79
CA PHE A 47 5.63 11.74 0.68
C PHE A 47 6.01 13.14 1.19
N GLU A 48 7.04 13.76 0.61
CA GLU A 48 7.45 15.12 0.98
C GLU A 48 6.38 16.13 0.54
N ASN A 49 6.04 17.08 1.41
CA ASN A 49 5.05 18.14 1.18
C ASN A 49 3.60 17.67 0.93
N VAL A 50 3.34 16.38 1.11
CA VAL A 50 1.98 15.83 1.21
C VAL A 50 1.58 15.88 2.68
N ALA A 51 0.30 16.15 2.94
CA ALA A 51 -0.25 16.36 4.28
C ALA A 51 0.45 15.53 5.37
N LYS A 52 0.91 16.21 6.44
CA LYS A 52 1.75 15.64 7.52
C LYS A 52 1.16 14.40 8.20
N GLU A 53 -0.12 14.18 7.99
CA GLU A 53 -0.97 13.20 8.65
C GLU A 53 -1.38 12.05 7.72
N ILE A 54 -0.78 11.90 6.53
CA ILE A 54 -1.00 10.72 5.67
C ILE A 54 0.23 9.83 5.73
N GLN A 55 0.04 8.56 6.08
CA GLN A 55 1.07 7.53 6.04
C GLN A 55 0.63 6.38 5.15
N CYS A 56 1.50 5.96 4.24
CA CYS A 56 1.27 4.75 3.44
C CYS A 56 2.18 3.65 3.95
N TRP A 57 1.73 2.39 3.94
CA TRP A 57 2.63 1.28 4.15
C TRP A 57 2.22 0.01 3.42
N VAL A 58 3.21 -0.84 3.20
CA VAL A 58 3.07 -2.19 2.68
C VAL A 58 3.30 -3.15 3.83
N SER A 59 2.37 -4.09 4.04
CA SER A 59 2.51 -5.13 5.04
C SER A 59 2.58 -6.51 4.39
N GLU A 60 3.19 -7.47 5.08
CA GLU A 60 3.26 -8.84 4.60
C GLU A 60 1.88 -9.48 4.39
N ASN A 61 0.80 -8.95 4.97
CA ASN A 61 -0.56 -9.46 4.75
C ASN A 61 -1.11 -9.14 3.34
N VAL A 62 -0.22 -8.84 2.39
CA VAL A 62 -0.47 -8.65 0.94
C VAL A 62 -1.37 -7.48 0.62
N THR A 63 -1.30 -6.49 1.50
CA THR A 63 -2.18 -5.32 1.52
C THR A 63 -1.28 -4.09 1.54
N LEU A 64 -1.45 -3.22 0.55
CA LEU A 64 -0.90 -1.87 0.59
C LEU A 64 -1.98 -0.95 1.13
N GLU A 65 -1.72 -0.40 2.30
CA GLU A 65 -2.67 0.38 3.07
C GLU A 65 -2.21 1.85 3.09
N ILE A 66 -3.15 2.75 2.88
CA ILE A 66 -2.96 4.19 3.05
C ILE A 66 -3.83 4.63 4.22
N ALA A 67 -3.21 5.19 5.25
CA ALA A 67 -3.91 5.62 6.45
C ALA A 67 -3.73 7.11 6.73
N ALA A 68 -4.76 7.66 7.37
CA ALA A 68 -4.71 8.93 8.06
C ALA A 68 -4.18 8.70 9.49
N VAL A 69 -3.15 9.45 9.87
CA VAL A 69 -2.50 9.42 11.17
C VAL A 69 -2.50 10.83 11.75
N TYR A 70 -3.21 11.05 12.84
CA TYR A 70 -3.28 12.33 13.56
C TYR A 70 -2.62 12.19 14.93
N GLU A 71 -1.72 13.11 15.30
CA GLU A 71 -1.03 13.07 16.61
C GLU A 71 -0.38 11.72 16.97
N LYS A 72 0.11 10.98 15.96
CA LYS A 72 0.68 9.60 16.06
C LYS A 72 -0.34 8.49 16.27
N GLU A 73 -1.63 8.79 16.21
CA GLU A 73 -2.71 7.80 16.26
C GLU A 73 -3.24 7.52 14.85
N LEU A 74 -3.43 6.24 14.52
CA LEU A 74 -4.09 5.82 13.29
C LEU A 74 -5.58 6.15 13.44
N ILE A 75 -6.07 7.06 12.61
CA ILE A 75 -7.46 7.50 12.62
C ILE A 75 -8.31 6.67 11.68
N ASP A 76 -7.81 6.44 10.46
CA ASP A 76 -8.60 5.79 9.41
C ASP A 76 -7.71 5.18 8.31
N PHE A 77 -8.25 4.22 7.57
CA PHE A 77 -7.69 3.67 6.34
C PHE A 77 -8.39 4.32 5.13
N ILE A 78 -7.70 5.26 4.50
CA ILE A 78 -8.22 6.04 3.36
C ILE A 78 -8.39 5.15 2.13
N LYS A 79 -7.45 4.22 1.91
CA LYS A 79 -7.47 3.31 0.77
C LYS A 79 -6.71 2.05 1.09
N ASP A 80 -7.28 0.95 0.61
CA ASP A 80 -6.69 -0.37 0.67
C ASP A 80 -6.56 -0.91 -0.76
N LEU A 81 -5.35 -1.35 -1.11
CA LEU A 81 -5.05 -2.07 -2.33
C LEU A 81 -4.70 -3.52 -1.98
N GLU A 82 -5.73 -4.29 -1.68
CA GLU A 82 -5.63 -5.73 -1.45
C GLU A 82 -5.19 -6.48 -2.71
N CYS A 83 -4.30 -7.45 -2.53
CA CYS A 83 -3.87 -8.29 -3.64
C CYS A 83 -3.75 -9.75 -3.20
N PRO A 84 -4.87 -10.50 -3.17
CA PRO A 84 -4.84 -11.90 -2.76
C PRO A 84 -4.07 -12.73 -3.79
N VAL A 85 -2.79 -13.01 -3.48
CA VAL A 85 -1.96 -13.92 -4.27
C VAL A 85 -2.49 -15.35 -4.09
N ARG A 86 -3.25 -15.84 -5.07
CA ARG A 86 -3.74 -17.22 -5.10
C ARG A 86 -2.99 -18.03 -6.14
N ARG A 87 -2.71 -19.30 -5.84
CA ARG A 87 -2.08 -20.24 -6.77
C ARG A 87 -3.14 -21.15 -7.40
N GLY A 88 -3.23 -21.15 -8.72
CA GLY A 88 -4.15 -21.98 -9.50
C GLY A 88 -3.61 -23.40 -9.74
N LYS A 89 -4.47 -24.29 -10.24
CA LYS A 89 -4.14 -25.70 -10.54
C LYS A 89 -3.02 -25.86 -11.60
N ASN A 90 -2.82 -24.86 -12.44
CA ASN A 90 -1.79 -24.79 -13.49
C ASN A 90 -0.43 -24.27 -12.98
N ARG A 91 -0.22 -24.22 -11.66
CA ARG A 91 0.96 -23.63 -10.99
C ARG A 91 1.16 -22.13 -11.25
N LYS A 92 0.26 -21.44 -11.95
CA LYS A 92 0.26 -19.98 -12.12
C LYS A 92 -0.39 -19.30 -10.91
N TYR A 93 -0.04 -18.04 -10.70
CA TYR A 93 -0.69 -17.18 -9.72
C TYR A 93 -1.82 -16.42 -10.41
N TYR A 94 -2.88 -16.05 -9.70
CA TYR A 94 -3.98 -15.31 -10.29
C TYR A 94 -4.65 -14.36 -9.32
N CYS A 95 -5.21 -13.30 -9.89
CA CYS A 95 -6.06 -12.32 -9.22
C CYS A 95 -7.50 -12.82 -9.18
N CYS A 96 -8.07 -12.99 -7.98
CA CYS A 96 -9.46 -13.43 -7.84
C CYS A 96 -10.50 -12.30 -7.93
N PHE A 97 -10.07 -11.04 -7.96
CA PHE A 97 -10.93 -9.87 -8.13
C PHE A 97 -11.04 -9.38 -9.58
N CYS A 98 -10.20 -9.92 -10.46
CA CYS A 98 -10.15 -9.52 -11.86
C CYS A 98 -11.20 -10.29 -12.68
N GLU A 99 -11.97 -9.60 -13.51
CA GLU A 99 -12.94 -10.20 -14.43
C GLU A 99 -12.56 -9.88 -15.89
N PRO A 100 -12.16 -10.89 -16.70
CA PRO A 100 -11.89 -12.28 -16.32
C PRO A 100 -10.61 -12.42 -15.46
N PRO A 101 -10.42 -13.55 -14.74
CA PRO A 101 -9.23 -13.77 -13.93
C PRO A 101 -7.94 -13.65 -14.74
N LYS A 102 -7.05 -12.75 -14.31
CA LYS A 102 -5.70 -12.60 -14.88
C LYS A 102 -4.72 -13.57 -14.22
N TYR A 103 -3.86 -14.20 -15.02
CA TYR A 103 -2.90 -15.20 -14.57
C TYR A 103 -1.45 -14.75 -14.79
N TYR A 104 -0.60 -15.01 -13.81
CA TYR A 104 0.78 -14.58 -13.70
C TYR A 104 1.73 -15.76 -13.47
N LYS A 105 2.97 -15.66 -13.94
CA LYS A 105 3.97 -16.73 -13.74
C LYS A 105 4.52 -16.71 -12.32
N THR A 106 4.65 -15.53 -11.72
CA THR A 106 5.19 -15.33 -10.39
C THR A 106 4.27 -14.48 -9.51
N PRO A 107 4.37 -14.57 -8.17
CA PRO A 107 3.70 -13.64 -7.26
C PRO A 107 4.17 -12.19 -7.48
N LYS A 108 5.45 -12.02 -7.83
CA LYS A 108 6.07 -10.72 -8.13
C LYS A 108 5.32 -9.98 -9.23
N GLU A 109 5.12 -10.62 -10.37
CA GLU A 109 4.40 -10.03 -11.50
C GLU A 109 2.98 -9.62 -11.11
N LEU A 110 2.28 -10.49 -10.38
CA LEU A 110 0.90 -10.27 -9.94
C LEU A 110 0.80 -9.02 -9.05
N VAL A 111 1.63 -8.94 -8.02
CA VAL A 111 1.56 -7.85 -7.03
C VAL A 111 2.07 -6.53 -7.61
N ILE A 112 3.08 -6.55 -8.48
CA ILE A 112 3.53 -5.33 -9.16
C ILE A 112 2.38 -4.74 -9.97
N GLU A 113 1.79 -5.51 -10.89
CA GLU A 113 0.75 -4.99 -11.79
C GLU A 113 -0.50 -4.54 -11.03
N LEU A 114 -0.95 -5.31 -10.04
CA LEU A 114 -2.27 -5.08 -9.43
C LEU A 114 -2.24 -4.24 -8.17
N THR A 115 -1.07 -4.06 -7.54
CA THR A 115 -0.95 -3.30 -6.31
C THR A 115 -0.05 -2.09 -6.49
N PHE A 116 1.19 -2.31 -6.93
CA PHE A 116 2.20 -1.25 -6.87
C PHE A 116 2.02 -0.20 -7.98
N GLU A 117 1.71 -0.65 -9.20
CA GLU A 117 1.39 0.25 -10.31
C GLU A 117 0.11 1.04 -9.99
N ASN A 118 -0.96 0.37 -9.54
CA ASN A 118 -2.21 1.02 -9.12
C ASN A 118 -2.01 2.02 -7.96
N PHE A 119 -1.14 1.70 -7.01
CA PHE A 119 -0.77 2.60 -5.92
C PHE A 119 -0.09 3.85 -6.45
N MET A 120 0.90 3.69 -7.33
CA MET A 120 1.65 4.82 -7.87
C MET A 120 0.79 5.72 -8.76
N GLU A 121 -0.06 5.13 -9.61
CA GLU A 121 -1.03 5.89 -10.41
C GLU A 121 -1.92 6.74 -9.49
N TRP A 122 -2.54 6.10 -8.50
CA TRP A 122 -3.38 6.80 -7.53
C TRP A 122 -2.62 7.87 -6.74
N ALA A 123 -1.40 7.57 -6.28
CA ALA A 123 -0.57 8.50 -5.52
C ALA A 123 -0.21 9.72 -6.37
N ASN A 124 0.10 9.53 -7.65
CA ASN A 124 0.41 10.61 -8.58
C ASN A 124 -0.78 11.53 -8.88
N GLU A 125 -1.98 10.98 -8.91
CA GLU A 125 -3.23 11.74 -9.08
C GLU A 125 -3.65 12.48 -7.81
N THR A 126 -3.45 11.84 -6.65
CA THR A 126 -4.03 12.29 -5.38
C THR A 126 -3.08 13.18 -4.58
N PHE A 127 -1.80 12.82 -4.51
CA PHE A 127 -0.82 13.53 -3.71
C PHE A 127 -0.20 14.68 -4.50
N ASN A 128 -0.88 15.81 -4.49
CA ASN A 128 -0.39 17.06 -5.03
C ASN A 128 -0.86 18.24 -4.17
N THR A 129 -0.42 19.45 -4.52
CA THR A 129 -0.75 20.67 -3.78
C THR A 129 -2.22 21.05 -3.84
N ASP A 130 -3.01 20.42 -4.70
CA ASP A 130 -4.43 20.72 -4.89
C ASP A 130 -5.33 19.82 -4.05
N HIS A 131 -4.76 18.95 -3.22
CA HIS A 131 -5.50 18.10 -2.30
C HIS A 131 -5.14 18.39 -0.83
N VAL A 132 -6.10 18.17 0.07
CA VAL A 132 -5.94 18.29 1.53
C VAL A 132 -6.52 17.07 2.23
N LEU A 133 -5.95 16.71 3.38
CA LEU A 133 -6.56 15.75 4.28
C LEU A 133 -7.63 16.46 5.13
N LYS A 134 -8.85 15.95 5.10
CA LYS A 134 -9.92 16.31 6.03
C LYS A 134 -10.08 15.16 7.02
N LEU A 135 -9.95 15.45 8.30
CA LEU A 135 -10.30 14.55 9.38
C LEU A 135 -11.70 14.87 9.90
N GLU A 136 -12.51 13.86 10.17
CA GLU A 136 -13.84 14.02 10.74
C GLU A 136 -13.84 13.65 12.23
N TYR A 137 -14.40 14.54 13.05
CA TYR A 137 -14.49 14.39 14.49
C TYR A 137 -15.95 14.19 14.89
N TYR A 138 -16.22 13.08 15.57
CA TYR A 138 -17.57 12.70 15.98
C TYR A 138 -17.54 12.13 17.41
N CYS A 139 -18.49 12.57 18.25
CA CYS A 139 -18.68 12.07 19.61
C CYS A 139 -17.42 12.02 20.50
N GLY A 140 -16.50 12.98 20.36
CA GLY A 140 -15.31 13.06 21.21
C GLY A 140 -14.06 12.38 20.63
N SER A 141 -14.14 11.81 19.42
CA SER A 141 -13.03 11.12 18.76
C SER A 141 -12.95 11.44 17.26
N TRP A 142 -11.74 11.40 16.71
CA TRP A 142 -11.55 11.34 15.26
C TRP A 142 -12.03 9.98 14.73
N CYS A 143 -12.76 9.96 13.63
CA CYS A 143 -13.42 8.75 13.14
C CYS A 143 -13.25 8.47 11.64
N GLU A 144 -12.78 9.44 10.86
CA GLU A 144 -12.61 9.26 9.40
C GLU A 144 -11.56 10.22 8.85
N GLY A 145 -10.82 9.78 7.82
CA GLY A 145 -9.86 10.58 7.08
C GLY A 145 -10.16 10.55 5.58
N LYS A 146 -10.39 11.73 4.98
CA LYS A 146 -10.70 11.88 3.55
C LYS A 146 -9.70 12.78 2.86
N ILE A 147 -9.29 12.43 1.64
CA ILE A 147 -8.54 13.33 0.78
C ILE A 147 -9.52 14.11 -0.08
N LEU A 148 -9.49 15.44 0.02
CA LEU A 148 -10.37 16.35 -0.72
C LEU A 148 -9.55 17.20 -1.68
N SER A 149 -10.09 17.42 -2.89
CA SER A 149 -9.56 18.42 -3.80
C SER A 149 -9.99 19.83 -3.35
N LYS A 150 -9.09 20.81 -3.41
CA LYS A 150 -9.26 22.21 -3.00
C LYS A 150 -10.23 23.03 -3.87
N LYS A 151 -11.07 22.39 -4.70
CA LYS A 151 -11.99 23.07 -5.63
C LYS A 151 -12.83 24.16 -4.97
#